data_AF-A0AAP9QXC0-F1
#
_entry.id   AF-A0AAP9QXC0-F1
#
_cell.length_a   1.000
_cell.length_b   1.000
_cell.length_c   1.000
_cell.angle_alpha   90.00
_cell.angle_beta   90.00
_cell.angle_gamma   90.00
#
_symmetry.space_group_name_H-M   'P 1'
#
loop_
_entity.id
_entity.type
_entity.pdbx_description
1 polymer ?
#
loop_
_entity_poly.entity_id
_entity_poly.type
_entity_poly.pdbx_seq_one_letter_code
_entity_poly.pdbx_strand_id
1 'polypeptide(L)'
;MQLTSADIHFDHQVKTKDEALQRVVGSLTAAGHTQMAYLEGMREREGQISTYLGNGIAIPHGTPQSRDAVLRTGVKVLACPQGVDWGEGQTAYLIVGIAAQDNEHLDILRQLTHALGDDRVPVALSRADTPQAVLEILAGDIAPAQGEEPEPPPRFDEEATFTLRNPHGLHARPSAVLVKAVKQWQSQIQVENLDTRSSIVDAKNLMRVVSLGAKQGHRLHFMASGSDAHQALKAIGDAFNAGLGEIAAQPQQVSQAVEKSKRSWLSRLFS
;
A
#
# COMPACT_ATOMS: atom_id res chain seq x y z
N MET A 1 -20.47 13.62 8.09
CA MET A 1 -19.57 14.79 8.29
C MET A 1 -18.48 14.80 7.23
N GLN A 2 -18.08 15.94 6.64
CA GLN A 2 -17.01 16.00 5.63
C GLN A 2 -15.79 16.77 6.17
N LEU A 3 -14.59 16.22 5.96
CA LEU A 3 -13.32 16.83 6.36
C LEU A 3 -12.99 18.05 5.48
N THR A 4 -12.51 19.13 6.10
CA THR A 4 -12.09 20.35 5.41
C THR A 4 -10.69 20.80 5.85
N SER A 5 -10.09 21.72 5.11
CA SER A 5 -8.76 22.27 5.44
C SER A 5 -8.74 22.96 6.81
N ALA A 6 -9.88 23.47 7.28
CA ALA A 6 -10.03 24.11 8.60
C ALA A 6 -10.01 23.11 9.77
N ASP A 7 -10.10 21.81 9.47
CA ASP A 7 -10.04 20.74 10.47
C ASP A 7 -8.63 20.20 10.67
N ILE A 8 -7.68 20.57 9.80
CA ILE A 8 -6.32 20.04 9.78
C ILE A 8 -5.33 21.06 10.32
N HIS A 9 -4.53 20.64 11.30
CA HIS A 9 -3.43 21.41 11.86
C HIS A 9 -2.13 20.61 11.83
N PHE A 10 -1.02 21.27 11.55
CA PHE A 10 0.31 20.66 11.56
C PHE A 10 1.02 20.92 12.89
N ASP A 11 1.60 19.87 13.48
CA ASP A 11 2.45 20.02 14.67
C ASP A 11 3.72 19.16 14.54
N HIS A 12 4.85 19.83 14.34
CA HIS A 12 6.17 19.20 14.23
C HIS A 12 6.84 18.92 15.58
N GLN A 13 6.23 19.33 16.68
CA GLN A 13 6.81 19.22 18.02
C GLN A 13 6.26 18.03 18.81
N VAL A 14 5.18 17.42 18.35
CA VAL A 14 4.63 16.21 18.97
C VAL A 14 5.60 15.05 18.80
N LYS A 15 5.98 14.43 19.92
CA LYS A 15 6.93 13.31 19.99
C LYS A 15 6.28 12.04 20.49
N THR A 16 5.22 12.16 21.29
CA THR A 16 4.58 11.01 21.93
C THR A 16 3.11 10.88 21.55
N LYS A 17 2.60 9.65 21.63
CA LYS A 17 1.17 9.37 21.46
C LYS A 17 0.31 10.23 22.40
N ASP A 18 0.70 10.35 23.67
CA ASP A 18 -0.07 11.13 24.65
C ASP A 18 -0.12 12.62 24.30
N GLU A 19 1.00 13.20 23.86
CA GLU A 19 1.03 14.59 23.36
C GLU A 19 0.09 14.76 22.15
N ALA A 20 0.05 13.80 21.23
CA ALA A 20 -0.87 13.83 20.10
C ALA A 20 -2.35 13.82 20.55
N LEU A 21 -2.70 12.97 21.53
CA LEU A 21 -4.04 12.93 22.13
C LEU A 21 -4.38 14.27 22.80
N GLN A 22 -3.47 14.85 23.58
CA GLN A 22 -3.65 16.16 24.20
C GLN A 22 -3.89 17.26 23.15
N ARG A 23 -3.10 17.30 22.08
CA ARG A 23 -3.20 18.30 21.01
C ARG A 23 -4.52 18.21 20.26
N VAL A 24 -4.94 16.99 19.89
CA VAL A 24 -6.18 16.80 19.12
C VAL A 24 -7.42 17.10 19.97
N VAL A 25 -7.43 16.71 21.25
CA VAL A 25 -8.52 17.05 22.19
C VAL A 25 -8.54 18.55 22.51
N GLY A 26 -7.38 19.18 22.67
CA GLY A 26 -7.29 20.63 22.80
C GLY A 26 -7.92 21.36 21.61
N SER A 27 -7.66 20.88 20.39
CA SER A 27 -8.25 21.42 19.17
C SER A 27 -9.77 21.21 19.09
N LEU A 28 -10.26 20.02 19.46
CA LEU A 28 -11.69 19.74 19.57
C LEU A 28 -12.38 20.66 20.59
N THR A 29 -11.73 20.89 21.74
CA THR A 29 -12.23 21.74 22.81
C THR A 29 -12.26 23.21 22.40
N ALA A 30 -11.19 23.70 21.79
CA ALA A 30 -11.12 25.08 21.29
C ALA A 30 -12.17 25.37 20.20
N ALA A 31 -12.51 24.35 19.40
CA ALA A 31 -13.59 24.42 18.42
C ALA A 31 -15.00 24.19 19.03
N GLY A 32 -15.11 23.98 20.35
CA GLY A 32 -16.38 23.80 21.05
C GLY A 32 -17.08 22.47 20.74
N HIS A 33 -16.33 21.42 20.38
CA HIS A 33 -16.88 20.07 20.21
C HIS A 33 -16.90 19.28 21.51
N THR A 34 -15.91 19.51 22.38
CA THR A 34 -15.74 18.76 23.63
C THR A 34 -15.37 19.68 24.79
N GLN A 35 -15.47 19.16 26.00
CA GLN A 35 -14.78 19.67 27.18
C GLN A 35 -13.41 18.99 27.32
N MET A 36 -12.47 19.61 28.04
CA MET A 36 -11.13 19.01 28.26
C MET A 36 -11.17 17.64 28.97
N ALA A 37 -12.21 17.37 29.75
CA ALA A 37 -12.43 16.07 30.40
C ALA A 37 -12.52 14.91 29.38
N TYR A 38 -12.82 15.19 28.11
CA TYR A 38 -12.87 14.18 27.05
C TYR A 38 -11.52 13.49 26.80
N LEU A 39 -10.41 14.13 27.16
CA LEU A 39 -9.07 13.55 27.00
C LEU A 39 -8.91 12.22 27.75
N GLU A 40 -9.48 12.12 28.95
CA GLU A 40 -9.36 10.90 29.74
C GLU A 40 -10.07 9.72 29.07
N GLY A 41 -11.28 9.95 28.57
CA GLY A 41 -12.01 8.94 27.79
C GLY A 41 -11.26 8.50 26.53
N MET A 42 -10.55 9.42 25.87
CA MET A 42 -9.75 9.09 24.68
C MET A 42 -8.52 8.24 25.04
N ARG A 43 -7.86 8.55 26.17
CA ARG A 43 -6.74 7.75 26.71
C ARG A 43 -7.18 6.36 27.14
N GLU A 44 -8.29 6.26 27.88
CA GLU A 44 -8.87 4.98 28.28
C GLU A 44 -9.17 4.11 27.07
N ARG A 45 -9.79 4.68 26.03
CA ARG A 45 -10.11 3.96 24.79
C ARG A 45 -8.85 3.46 24.09
N GLU A 46 -7.83 4.30 23.96
CA GLU A 46 -6.55 3.93 23.35
C GLU A 46 -5.82 2.85 24.16
N GLY A 47 -5.90 2.90 25.49
CA GLY A 47 -5.28 1.92 26.39
C GLY A 47 -5.91 0.52 26.33
N GLN A 48 -7.16 0.40 25.86
CA GLN A 48 -7.82 -0.89 25.67
C GLN A 48 -7.34 -1.59 24.39
N ILE A 49 -7.41 -0.87 23.27
CA ILE A 49 -6.99 -1.34 21.94
C ILE A 49 -6.52 -0.12 21.16
N SER A 50 -5.35 -0.24 20.53
CA SER A 50 -4.78 0.79 19.65
C SER A 50 -5.83 1.32 18.65
N THR A 51 -5.92 2.63 18.52
CA THR A 51 -6.77 3.29 17.52
C THR A 51 -6.05 3.53 16.20
N TYR A 52 -4.86 2.93 16.02
CA TYR A 52 -4.20 2.88 14.72
C TYR A 52 -5.04 2.07 13.73
N LEU A 53 -5.27 2.64 12.56
CA LEU A 53 -6.16 2.08 11.55
C LEU A 53 -5.40 1.45 10.38
N GLY A 54 -4.22 1.98 10.04
CA GLY A 54 -3.41 1.55 8.91
C GLY A 54 -2.79 2.74 8.17
N ASN A 55 -1.75 2.46 7.37
CA ASN A 55 -1.11 3.42 6.46
C ASN A 55 -0.79 4.80 7.08
N GLY A 56 -0.34 4.83 8.32
CA GLY A 56 0.04 6.08 8.97
C GLY A 56 -1.12 6.86 9.59
N ILE A 57 -2.32 6.28 9.69
CA ILE A 57 -3.52 6.96 10.18
C ILE A 57 -3.99 6.35 11.50
N ALA A 58 -4.21 7.19 12.51
CA ALA A 58 -4.86 6.84 13.78
C ALA A 58 -6.16 7.64 13.96
N ILE A 59 -7.16 7.02 14.61
CA ILE A 59 -8.51 7.58 14.78
C ILE A 59 -8.95 7.62 16.25
N PRO A 60 -8.22 8.33 17.13
CA PRO A 60 -8.54 8.31 18.54
C PRO A 60 -9.91 8.96 18.82
N HIS A 61 -10.68 8.31 19.67
CA HIS A 61 -12.02 8.71 20.09
C HIS A 61 -12.24 8.29 21.55
N GLY A 62 -13.20 8.93 22.22
CA GLY A 62 -13.53 8.62 23.61
C GLY A 62 -14.33 7.32 23.80
N THR A 63 -14.41 6.86 25.04
CA THR A 63 -15.29 5.77 25.47
C THR A 63 -16.76 6.22 25.54
N PRO A 64 -17.75 5.30 25.54
CA PRO A 64 -19.15 5.64 25.78
C PRO A 64 -19.39 6.42 27.08
N GLN A 65 -18.58 6.19 28.11
CA GLN A 65 -18.66 6.86 29.41
C GLN A 65 -18.23 8.33 29.35
N SER A 66 -17.40 8.70 28.36
CA SER A 66 -16.92 10.08 28.17
C SER A 66 -17.87 10.96 27.35
N ARG A 67 -19.04 10.45 26.96
CA ARG A 67 -20.01 11.14 26.10
C ARG A 67 -20.52 12.46 26.67
N ASP A 68 -20.65 12.57 27.99
CA ASP A 68 -21.10 13.82 28.65
C ASP A 68 -20.13 14.99 28.42
N ALA A 69 -18.87 14.69 28.09
CA ALA A 69 -17.88 15.69 27.71
C ALA A 69 -17.96 16.09 26.21
N VAL A 70 -18.83 15.48 25.41
CA VAL A 70 -19.05 15.83 24.00
C VAL A 70 -20.22 16.81 23.86
N LEU A 71 -19.89 18.08 23.60
CA LEU A 71 -20.86 19.17 23.44
C LEU A 71 -21.61 19.08 22.10
N ARG A 72 -20.90 18.70 21.03
CA ARG A 72 -21.43 18.47 19.69
C ARG A 72 -20.46 17.63 18.87
N THR A 73 -20.97 16.89 17.89
CA THR A 73 -20.13 16.12 16.97
C THR A 73 -19.13 17.02 16.25
N GLY A 74 -17.91 16.52 16.06
CA GLY A 74 -16.86 17.19 15.31
C GLY A 74 -15.62 16.32 15.12
N VAL A 75 -14.76 16.80 14.23
CA VAL A 75 -13.46 16.20 13.95
C VAL A 75 -12.39 17.27 13.98
N LYS A 76 -11.22 16.92 14.51
CA LYS A 76 -9.99 17.67 14.29
C LYS A 76 -8.87 16.71 13.95
N VAL A 77 -8.01 17.15 13.05
CA VAL A 77 -6.95 16.35 12.48
C VAL A 77 -5.63 17.01 12.81
N LEU A 78 -4.75 16.24 13.40
CA LEU A 78 -3.38 16.63 13.67
C LEU A 78 -2.48 15.89 12.69
N ALA A 79 -1.83 16.64 11.80
CA ALA A 79 -0.80 16.15 10.91
C ALA A 79 0.57 16.29 11.58
N CYS A 80 1.29 15.19 11.69
CA CYS A 80 2.63 15.08 12.25
C CYS A 80 3.56 14.48 11.19
N PRO A 81 4.10 15.27 10.24
CA PRO A 81 4.93 14.74 9.15
C PRO A 81 6.17 13.95 9.62
N GLN A 82 6.69 14.28 10.81
CA GLN A 82 7.78 13.56 11.47
C GLN A 82 7.38 12.14 11.94
N GLY A 83 6.09 11.84 12.01
CA GLY A 83 5.55 10.61 12.57
C GLY A 83 5.54 10.59 14.10
N VAL A 84 4.54 9.92 14.65
CA VAL A 84 4.40 9.65 16.08
C VAL A 84 4.33 8.14 16.28
N ASP A 85 5.18 7.59 17.15
CA ASP A 85 5.10 6.18 17.52
C ASP A 85 3.72 5.89 18.12
N TRP A 86 2.97 5.01 17.46
CA TRP A 86 1.64 4.58 17.87
C TRP A 86 1.63 3.18 18.49
N GLY A 87 2.80 2.64 18.84
CA GLY A 87 2.97 1.33 19.45
C GLY A 87 2.97 0.20 18.42
N GLU A 88 3.46 -0.98 18.84
CA GLU A 88 3.50 -2.21 18.01
C GLU A 88 4.22 -2.01 16.65
N GLY A 89 5.23 -1.13 16.63
CA GLY A 89 5.97 -0.78 15.41
C GLY A 89 5.19 0.06 14.41
N GLN A 90 4.01 0.57 14.78
CA GLN A 90 3.19 1.44 13.94
C GLN A 90 3.56 2.90 14.16
N THR A 91 3.62 3.67 13.08
CA THR A 91 3.85 5.12 13.12
C THR A 91 2.64 5.83 12.56
N ALA A 92 2.07 6.77 13.30
CA ALA A 92 0.97 7.63 12.84
C ALA A 92 1.51 8.99 12.38
N TYR A 93 1.19 9.36 11.15
CA TYR A 93 1.45 10.70 10.57
C TYR A 93 0.20 11.57 10.60
N LEU A 94 -0.97 10.95 10.66
CA LEU A 94 -2.26 11.64 10.72
C LEU A 94 -3.10 11.10 11.88
N ILE A 95 -3.44 11.99 12.81
CA ILE A 95 -4.25 11.67 13.98
C ILE A 95 -5.60 12.37 13.81
N VAL A 96 -6.64 11.57 13.54
CA VAL A 96 -8.00 12.03 13.28
C VAL A 96 -8.81 11.89 14.57
N GLY A 97 -8.83 12.93 15.39
CA GLY A 97 -9.57 12.96 16.64
C GLY A 97 -11.05 13.18 16.39
N ILE A 98 -11.88 12.25 16.86
CA ILE A 98 -13.33 12.27 16.63
C ILE A 98 -14.06 12.47 17.95
N ALA A 99 -14.89 13.51 18.00
CA ALA A 99 -15.90 13.68 19.02
C ALA A 99 -17.26 13.32 18.40
N ALA A 100 -17.88 12.23 18.85
CA ALA A 100 -19.17 11.80 18.33
C ALA A 100 -20.08 11.38 19.48
N GLN A 101 -21.36 11.77 19.42
CA GLN A 101 -22.37 11.31 20.37
C GLN A 101 -22.88 9.90 20.00
N ASP A 102 -22.84 9.55 18.72
CA ASP A 102 -23.30 8.28 18.15
C ASP A 102 -22.26 7.62 17.21
N ASN A 103 -22.69 6.68 16.35
CA ASN A 103 -21.86 5.97 15.36
C ASN A 103 -21.39 6.85 14.17
N GLU A 104 -21.36 8.17 14.32
CA GLU A 104 -21.03 9.11 13.25
C GLU A 104 -19.55 9.06 12.82
N HIS A 105 -18.69 8.39 13.59
CA HIS A 105 -17.32 8.09 13.20
C HIS A 105 -17.24 7.23 11.91
N LEU A 106 -18.29 6.47 11.58
CA LEU A 106 -18.34 5.65 10.36
C LEU A 106 -18.24 6.48 9.07
N ASP A 107 -18.78 7.70 9.05
CA ASP A 107 -18.68 8.60 7.89
C ASP A 107 -17.24 9.01 7.61
N ILE A 108 -16.45 9.17 8.67
CA ILE A 108 -15.02 9.49 8.56
C ILE A 108 -14.25 8.27 8.08
N LEU A 109 -14.54 7.07 8.60
CA LEU A 109 -13.93 5.83 8.09
C LEU A 109 -14.13 5.64 6.59
N ARG A 110 -15.35 5.95 6.09
CA ARG A 110 -15.64 5.89 4.65
C ARG A 110 -14.79 6.85 3.83
N GLN A 111 -14.53 8.05 4.34
CA GLN A 111 -13.63 9.02 3.69
C GLN A 111 -12.18 8.54 3.69
N LEU A 112 -11.75 7.86 4.76
CA LEU A 112 -10.38 7.37 4.88
C LEU A 112 -10.11 6.06 4.10
N THR A 113 -11.15 5.39 3.60
CA THR A 113 -11.03 4.03 3.03
C THR A 113 -10.05 3.95 1.87
N HIS A 114 -9.97 4.98 1.02
CA HIS A 114 -8.97 5.04 -0.07
C HIS A 114 -7.54 5.08 0.48
N ALA A 115 -7.29 5.96 1.46
CA ALA A 115 -5.97 6.11 2.05
C ALA A 115 -5.49 4.84 2.79
N LEU A 116 -6.42 4.10 3.40
CA LEU A 116 -6.11 2.84 4.09
C LEU A 116 -5.72 1.69 3.14
N GLY A 117 -5.99 1.82 1.84
CA GLY A 117 -5.67 0.82 0.83
C GLY A 117 -4.41 1.13 0.00
N ASP A 118 -3.80 2.29 0.19
CA ASP A 118 -2.68 2.77 -0.63
C ASP A 118 -1.38 2.90 0.18
N ASP A 119 -0.43 2.01 -0.09
CA ASP A 119 0.88 1.93 0.59
C ASP A 119 1.74 3.19 0.40
N ARG A 120 1.37 4.10 -0.50
CA ARG A 120 2.06 5.39 -0.72
C ARG A 120 1.69 6.44 0.32
N VAL A 121 0.57 6.28 1.01
CA VAL A 121 0.03 7.26 1.97
C VAL A 121 1.02 7.65 3.07
N PRO A 122 1.73 6.74 3.77
CA PRO A 122 2.67 7.13 4.81
C PRO A 122 3.75 8.09 4.30
N VAL A 123 4.33 7.78 3.14
CA VAL A 123 5.36 8.62 2.52
C VAL A 123 4.77 9.97 2.11
N ALA A 124 3.59 9.98 1.50
CA ALA A 124 2.91 11.21 1.11
C ALA A 124 2.58 12.11 2.32
N LEU A 125 2.02 11.53 3.38
CA LEU A 125 1.71 12.25 4.62
C LEU A 125 2.97 12.81 5.30
N SER A 126 4.09 12.06 5.30
CA SER A 126 5.36 12.53 5.85
C SER A 126 5.96 13.74 5.10
N ARG A 127 5.51 13.99 3.87
CA ARG A 127 5.98 15.08 3.01
C ARG A 127 4.98 16.21 2.87
N ALA A 128 3.73 16.01 3.29
CA ALA A 128 2.70 17.02 3.23
C ALA A 128 3.07 18.21 4.12
N ASP A 129 2.85 19.42 3.61
CA ASP A 129 3.14 20.68 4.28
C ASP A 129 1.93 21.63 4.30
N THR A 130 0.81 21.22 3.69
CA THR A 130 -0.43 22.00 3.67
C THR A 130 -1.66 21.13 3.97
N PRO A 131 -2.72 21.70 4.58
CA PRO A 131 -3.99 21.02 4.77
C PRO A 131 -4.61 20.48 3.48
N GLN A 132 -4.44 21.22 2.38
CA GLN A 132 -4.96 20.84 1.08
C GLN A 132 -4.28 19.58 0.54
N ALA A 133 -2.94 19.49 0.66
CA ALA A 133 -2.22 18.28 0.29
C ALA A 133 -2.67 17.05 1.11
N VAL A 134 -2.95 17.23 2.40
CA VAL A 134 -3.51 16.14 3.24
C VAL A 134 -4.88 15.70 2.73
N LEU A 135 -5.77 16.62 2.38
CA LEU A 135 -7.08 16.26 1.81
C LEU A 135 -6.95 15.51 0.48
N GLU A 136 -6.04 15.92 -0.39
CA GLU A 136 -5.75 15.25 -1.67
C GLU A 136 -5.23 13.82 -1.44
N ILE A 137 -4.31 13.64 -0.49
CA ILE A 137 -3.82 12.30 -0.09
C ILE A 137 -4.97 11.42 0.40
N LEU A 138 -5.85 11.96 1.25
CA LEU A 138 -7.00 11.22 1.78
C LEU A 138 -8.01 10.85 0.69
N ALA A 139 -8.15 11.69 -0.35
CA ALA A 139 -8.97 11.43 -1.52
C ALA A 139 -8.35 10.39 -2.49
N GLY A 140 -7.08 10.02 -2.29
CA GLY A 140 -6.34 9.12 -3.17
C GLY A 140 -5.58 9.81 -4.29
N ASP A 141 -5.56 11.15 -4.31
CA ASP A 141 -4.86 11.99 -5.27
C ASP A 141 -3.38 12.17 -4.86
N ILE A 142 -2.70 11.05 -4.64
CA ILE A 142 -1.28 11.06 -4.29
C ILE A 142 -0.48 11.20 -5.58
N ALA A 143 0.08 12.40 -5.78
CA ALA A 143 1.03 12.63 -6.84
C ALA A 143 2.18 11.61 -6.74
N PRO A 144 2.65 11.03 -7.86
CA PRO A 144 3.87 10.22 -7.85
C PRO A 144 5.02 11.03 -7.24
N ALA A 145 5.91 10.36 -6.50
CA ALA A 145 6.90 11.07 -5.70
C ALA A 145 7.77 11.97 -6.58
N GLN A 146 7.99 13.24 -6.21
CA GLN A 146 8.90 14.10 -6.96
C GLN A 146 10.31 13.51 -6.96
N GLY A 147 10.84 13.20 -8.15
CA GLY A 147 12.07 12.44 -8.34
C GLY A 147 11.86 11.01 -8.85
N GLU A 148 10.63 10.50 -8.77
CA GLU A 148 10.16 9.46 -9.67
C GLU A 148 9.73 10.19 -10.96
N GLU A 149 10.64 10.29 -11.93
CA GLU A 149 10.18 10.18 -13.33
C GLU A 149 9.24 8.96 -13.38
N PRO A 150 8.18 8.92 -14.21
CA PRO A 150 7.54 7.63 -14.47
C PRO A 150 8.69 6.69 -14.77
N GLU A 151 8.97 5.71 -13.90
CA GLU A 151 10.10 4.83 -14.12
C GLU A 151 9.94 4.40 -15.57
N PRO A 152 10.93 4.65 -16.45
CA PRO A 152 10.83 4.15 -17.80
C PRO A 152 10.40 2.71 -17.65
N PRO A 153 9.27 2.30 -18.26
CA PRO A 153 8.54 1.09 -17.90
C PRO A 153 9.57 0.02 -17.63
N PRO A 154 9.57 -0.58 -16.41
CA PRO A 154 10.72 -1.25 -15.84
C PRO A 154 11.45 -1.97 -16.96
N ARG A 155 12.66 -1.50 -17.27
CA ARG A 155 13.43 -2.14 -18.34
C ARG A 155 13.86 -3.48 -17.79
N PHE A 156 13.08 -4.48 -18.11
CA PHE A 156 13.40 -5.84 -17.77
C PHE A 156 14.58 -6.23 -18.65
N ASP A 157 15.63 -6.68 -17.98
CA ASP A 157 16.85 -7.14 -18.65
C ASP A 157 16.55 -8.42 -19.43
N GLU A 158 15.61 -9.20 -18.90
CA GLU A 158 15.20 -10.50 -19.40
C GLU A 158 13.69 -10.68 -19.21
N GLU A 159 13.06 -11.35 -20.17
CA GLU A 159 11.63 -11.68 -20.16
C GLU A 159 11.44 -13.14 -20.58
N ALA A 160 10.47 -13.82 -19.98
CA ALA A 160 10.14 -15.20 -20.33
C ALA A 160 8.65 -15.47 -20.13
N THR A 161 8.04 -16.20 -21.06
CA THR A 161 6.64 -16.63 -20.96
C THR A 161 6.56 -18.13 -20.70
N PHE A 162 5.80 -18.53 -19.68
CA PHE A 162 5.57 -19.93 -19.33
C PHE A 162 4.08 -20.27 -19.38
N THR A 163 3.74 -21.44 -19.94
CA THR A 163 2.35 -21.92 -20.00
C THR A 163 2.01 -22.76 -18.79
N LEU A 164 1.03 -22.35 -18.00
CA LEU A 164 0.61 -23.05 -16.80
C LEU A 164 -0.04 -24.39 -17.15
N ARG A 165 0.46 -25.49 -16.59
CA ARG A 165 -0.06 -26.85 -16.86
C ARG A 165 -0.83 -27.44 -15.68
N ASN A 166 -0.77 -26.80 -14.51
CA ASN A 166 -1.43 -27.24 -13.29
C ASN A 166 -2.96 -27.26 -13.51
N PRO A 167 -3.65 -28.40 -13.27
CA PRO A 167 -5.08 -28.55 -13.58
C PRO A 167 -6.00 -27.50 -12.95
N HIS A 168 -5.66 -27.04 -11.75
CA HIS A 168 -6.42 -26.06 -11.00
C HIS A 168 -5.83 -24.65 -11.05
N GLY A 169 -4.82 -24.42 -11.88
CA GLY A 169 -4.19 -23.11 -12.03
C GLY A 169 -3.30 -22.70 -10.86
N LEU A 170 -3.05 -21.40 -10.69
CA LEU A 170 -2.22 -20.83 -9.62
C LEU A 170 -3.03 -20.61 -8.33
N HIS A 171 -3.49 -21.68 -7.71
CA HIS A 171 -4.05 -21.65 -6.35
C HIS A 171 -2.94 -21.72 -5.28
N ALA A 172 -3.32 -21.85 -4.00
CA ALA A 172 -2.42 -21.72 -2.86
C ALA A 172 -1.10 -22.52 -2.96
N ARG A 173 -1.15 -23.80 -3.39
CA ARG A 173 0.02 -24.69 -3.44
C ARG A 173 1.01 -24.34 -4.57
N PRO A 174 0.62 -24.33 -5.85
CA PRO A 174 1.55 -24.02 -6.95
C PRO A 174 2.04 -22.56 -6.86
N SER A 175 1.22 -21.64 -6.36
CA SER A 175 1.64 -20.26 -6.11
C SER A 175 2.68 -20.16 -4.99
N ALA A 176 2.57 -20.95 -3.92
CA ALA A 176 3.58 -20.97 -2.86
C ALA A 176 4.93 -21.51 -3.36
N VAL A 177 4.92 -22.55 -4.20
CA VAL A 177 6.14 -23.09 -4.83
C VAL A 177 6.78 -22.06 -5.76
N LEU A 178 5.97 -21.40 -6.60
CA LEU A 178 6.43 -20.33 -7.48
C LEU A 178 7.05 -19.18 -6.68
N VAL A 179 6.33 -18.64 -5.70
CA VAL A 179 6.81 -17.52 -4.86
C VAL A 179 8.08 -17.89 -4.11
N LYS A 180 8.20 -19.14 -3.62
CA LYS A 180 9.44 -19.62 -2.99
C LYS A 180 10.61 -19.63 -3.97
N ALA A 181 10.38 -20.04 -5.22
CA ALA A 181 11.40 -20.05 -6.26
C ALA A 181 11.81 -18.61 -6.67
N VAL A 182 10.91 -17.64 -6.59
CA VAL A 182 11.17 -16.23 -6.92
C VAL A 182 11.86 -15.47 -5.77
N LYS A 183 11.50 -15.74 -4.51
CA LYS A 183 11.98 -14.98 -3.33
C LYS A 183 13.48 -15.10 -3.04
N GLN A 184 14.16 -16.09 -3.61
CA GLN A 184 15.60 -16.27 -3.41
C GLN A 184 16.47 -15.28 -4.22
N TRP A 185 15.88 -14.58 -5.19
CA TRP A 185 16.60 -13.68 -6.11
C TRP A 185 16.53 -12.23 -5.64
N GLN A 186 17.60 -11.47 -5.90
CA GLN A 186 17.67 -10.05 -5.60
C GLN A 186 16.91 -9.22 -6.65
N SER A 187 16.84 -9.70 -7.90
CA SER A 187 16.10 -9.05 -8.99
C SER A 187 14.67 -8.69 -8.62
N GLN A 188 14.21 -7.58 -9.18
CA GLN A 188 12.80 -7.25 -9.25
C GLN A 188 12.16 -8.17 -10.29
N ILE A 189 11.09 -8.88 -9.91
CA ILE A 189 10.44 -9.85 -10.78
C ILE A 189 8.94 -9.56 -10.74
N GLN A 190 8.39 -9.20 -11.89
CA GLN A 190 6.98 -8.97 -12.08
C GLN A 190 6.38 -10.07 -12.96
N VAL A 191 5.07 -10.27 -12.83
CA VAL A 191 4.33 -11.25 -13.61
C VAL A 191 2.95 -10.73 -13.99
N GLU A 192 2.53 -11.05 -15.20
CA GLU A 192 1.17 -10.85 -15.68
C GLU A 192 0.62 -12.13 -16.32
N ASN A 193 -0.70 -12.21 -16.43
CA ASN A 193 -1.40 -13.29 -17.13
C ASN A 193 -1.87 -12.77 -18.49
N LEU A 194 -1.20 -13.22 -19.56
CA LEU A 194 -1.47 -12.74 -20.93
C LEU A 194 -2.84 -13.15 -21.47
N ASP A 195 -3.48 -14.14 -20.85
CA ASP A 195 -4.79 -14.64 -21.24
C ASP A 195 -5.92 -14.03 -20.40
N THR A 196 -5.59 -13.10 -19.50
CA THR A 196 -6.57 -12.28 -18.78
C THR A 196 -6.22 -10.79 -18.91
N ARG A 197 -7.11 -9.90 -18.47
CA ARG A 197 -6.81 -8.47 -18.32
C ARG A 197 -6.27 -8.17 -16.91
N SER A 198 -5.46 -9.07 -16.35
CA SER A 198 -4.88 -8.87 -15.02
C SER A 198 -3.90 -7.70 -15.03
N SER A 199 -3.83 -6.95 -13.95
CA SER A 199 -2.71 -6.04 -13.72
C SER A 199 -1.40 -6.82 -13.57
N ILE A 200 -0.29 -6.18 -13.94
CA ILE A 200 1.05 -6.66 -13.60
C ILE A 200 1.22 -6.65 -12.08
N VAL A 201 1.78 -7.71 -11.52
CA VAL A 201 1.98 -7.85 -10.07
C VAL A 201 3.39 -8.28 -9.71
N ASP A 202 3.77 -8.02 -8.46
CA ASP A 202 5.01 -8.53 -7.87
C ASP A 202 4.96 -10.06 -7.71
N ALA A 203 5.87 -10.77 -8.37
CA ALA A 203 5.96 -12.23 -8.33
C ALA A 203 6.43 -12.78 -6.97
N LYS A 204 6.98 -11.93 -6.08
CA LYS A 204 7.35 -12.30 -4.69
C LYS A 204 6.15 -12.22 -3.74
N ASN A 205 5.04 -11.59 -4.14
CA ASN A 205 3.84 -11.46 -3.33
C ASN A 205 2.80 -12.55 -3.66
N LEU A 206 2.65 -13.51 -2.76
CA LEU A 206 1.75 -14.65 -2.93
C LEU A 206 0.29 -14.25 -3.23
N MET A 207 -0.24 -13.25 -2.52
CA MET A 207 -1.64 -12.85 -2.68
C MET A 207 -1.87 -12.21 -4.05
N ARG A 208 -0.91 -11.41 -4.53
CA ARG A 208 -1.01 -10.79 -5.86
C ARG A 208 -0.87 -11.83 -6.97
N VAL A 209 0.05 -12.79 -6.84
CA VAL A 209 0.17 -13.92 -7.80
C VAL A 209 -1.12 -14.73 -7.90
N VAL A 210 -1.79 -15.01 -6.78
CA VAL A 210 -3.10 -15.71 -6.80
C VAL A 210 -4.19 -14.86 -7.46
N SER A 211 -4.16 -13.53 -7.28
CA SER A 211 -5.14 -12.63 -7.91
C SER A 211 -5.08 -12.55 -9.44
N LEU A 212 -4.01 -13.07 -10.06
CA LEU A 212 -3.90 -13.18 -11.53
C LEU A 212 -4.99 -14.06 -12.15
N GLY A 213 -5.66 -14.90 -11.35
CA GLY A 213 -6.72 -15.79 -11.84
C GLY A 213 -6.22 -16.78 -12.89
N ALA A 214 -4.94 -17.17 -12.82
CA ALA A 214 -4.29 -18.03 -13.81
C ALA A 214 -4.85 -19.45 -13.75
N LYS A 215 -5.35 -19.95 -14.90
CA LYS A 215 -5.89 -21.30 -15.06
C LYS A 215 -4.96 -22.14 -15.92
N GLN A 216 -5.19 -23.46 -15.95
CA GLN A 216 -4.49 -24.35 -16.87
C GLN A 216 -4.58 -23.81 -18.31
N GLY A 217 -3.46 -23.85 -19.03
CA GLY A 217 -3.32 -23.34 -20.40
C GLY A 217 -2.99 -21.85 -20.50
N HIS A 218 -3.12 -21.08 -19.41
CA HIS A 218 -2.77 -19.66 -19.43
C HIS A 218 -1.27 -19.45 -19.54
N ARG A 219 -0.88 -18.38 -20.21
CA ARG A 219 0.49 -17.93 -20.43
C ARG A 219 0.80 -16.82 -19.43
N LEU A 220 1.80 -17.08 -18.60
CA LEU A 220 2.30 -16.14 -17.62
C LEU A 220 3.59 -15.53 -18.13
N HIS A 221 3.58 -14.21 -18.29
CA HIS A 221 4.71 -13.44 -18.73
C HIS A 221 5.44 -12.92 -17.50
N PHE A 222 6.70 -13.33 -17.33
CA PHE A 222 7.57 -12.90 -16.26
C PHE A 222 8.61 -11.94 -16.82
N MET A 223 8.79 -10.84 -16.12
CA MET A 223 9.78 -9.86 -16.48
C MET A 223 10.69 -9.59 -15.27
N ALA A 224 12.00 -9.66 -15.49
CA ALA A 224 13.00 -9.58 -14.43
C ALA A 224 14.04 -8.49 -14.73
N SER A 225 14.42 -7.73 -13.71
CA SER A 225 15.47 -6.70 -13.78
C SER A 225 16.42 -6.84 -12.59
N GLY A 226 17.72 -6.82 -12.87
CA GLY A 226 18.76 -7.00 -11.86
C GLY A 226 19.89 -7.95 -12.30
N SER A 227 20.96 -7.98 -11.50
CA SER A 227 22.19 -8.74 -11.81
C SER A 227 21.99 -10.26 -11.88
N ASP A 228 20.92 -10.79 -11.28
CA ASP A 228 20.56 -12.21 -11.27
C ASP A 228 19.27 -12.52 -12.07
N ALA A 229 18.82 -11.60 -12.94
CA ALA A 229 17.55 -11.71 -13.68
C ALA A 229 17.48 -12.97 -14.56
N HIS A 230 18.56 -13.26 -15.29
CA HIS A 230 18.64 -14.43 -16.17
C HIS A 230 18.50 -15.75 -15.38
N GLN A 231 19.22 -15.86 -14.27
CA GLN A 231 19.19 -17.02 -13.38
C GLN A 231 17.82 -17.16 -12.71
N ALA A 232 17.19 -16.04 -12.35
CA ALA A 232 15.84 -16.02 -11.80
C ALA A 232 14.81 -16.58 -12.78
N LEU A 233 14.79 -16.12 -14.03
CA LEU A 233 13.87 -16.63 -15.05
C LEU A 233 14.14 -18.10 -15.38
N LYS A 234 15.42 -18.52 -15.40
CA LYS A 234 15.76 -19.94 -15.54
C LYS A 234 15.17 -20.78 -14.41
N ALA A 235 15.31 -20.35 -13.16
CA ALA A 235 14.77 -21.07 -12.01
C ALA A 235 13.23 -21.10 -11.98
N ILE A 236 12.58 -20.03 -12.44
CA ILE A 236 11.14 -20.00 -12.65
C ILE A 236 10.76 -21.04 -13.71
N GLY A 237 11.45 -21.07 -14.85
CA GLY A 237 11.25 -22.10 -15.87
C GLY A 237 11.44 -23.52 -15.35
N ASP A 238 12.47 -23.76 -14.55
CA ASP A 238 12.71 -25.05 -13.90
C ASP A 238 11.55 -25.44 -12.95
N ALA A 239 10.98 -24.47 -12.22
CA ALA A 239 9.81 -24.70 -11.36
C ALA A 239 8.53 -25.02 -12.14
N PHE A 240 8.27 -24.35 -13.27
CA PHE A 240 7.16 -24.69 -14.17
C PHE A 240 7.37 -26.05 -14.86
N ASN A 241 8.61 -26.34 -15.26
CA ASN A 241 8.99 -27.63 -15.82
C ASN A 241 8.76 -28.75 -14.81
N ALA A 242 9.09 -28.53 -13.54
CA ALA A 242 8.83 -29.44 -12.42
C ALA A 242 7.36 -29.44 -11.93
N GLY A 243 6.47 -28.72 -12.62
CA GLY A 243 5.03 -28.79 -12.36
C GLY A 243 4.55 -28.06 -11.11
N LEU A 244 5.34 -27.13 -10.58
CA LEU A 244 5.01 -26.32 -9.40
C LEU A 244 4.57 -27.16 -8.19
N GLY A 245 5.11 -28.38 -8.07
CA GLY A 245 4.85 -29.29 -6.95
C GLY A 245 3.54 -30.09 -7.05
N GLU A 246 2.88 -30.14 -8.21
CA GLU A 246 1.62 -30.88 -8.39
C GLU A 246 1.60 -31.87 -9.57
N ILE A 247 2.39 -31.61 -10.61
CA ILE A 247 2.44 -32.46 -11.81
C ILE A 247 3.89 -32.91 -12.09
N ALA A 248 4.05 -34.04 -12.77
CA ALA A 248 5.37 -34.59 -13.09
C ALA A 248 6.14 -33.69 -14.08
N ALA A 249 7.47 -33.75 -14.00
CA ALA A 249 8.33 -32.87 -14.78
C ALA A 249 8.24 -33.15 -16.28
N GLN A 250 8.04 -32.11 -17.09
CA GLN A 250 8.06 -32.17 -18.56
C GLN A 250 8.63 -30.87 -19.14
N PRO A 251 9.43 -30.91 -20.23
CA PRO A 251 10.02 -29.71 -20.80
C PRO A 251 8.96 -28.75 -21.37
N GLN A 252 9.03 -27.46 -21.03
CA GLN A 252 8.31 -26.39 -21.72
C GLN A 252 9.16 -25.82 -22.85
N GLN A 253 8.53 -25.51 -23.98
CA GLN A 253 9.14 -24.66 -24.99
C GLN A 253 9.13 -23.20 -24.49
N VAL A 254 10.30 -22.70 -24.11
CA VAL A 254 10.48 -21.28 -23.80
C VAL A 254 10.36 -20.51 -25.13
N SER A 255 9.29 -19.73 -25.30
CA SER A 255 9.21 -18.78 -26.42
C SER A 255 10.07 -17.56 -26.05
N GLN A 256 11.31 -17.54 -26.54
CA GLN A 256 12.14 -16.33 -26.49
C GLN A 256 11.61 -15.36 -27.56
N ALA A 257 10.91 -14.31 -27.13
CA ALA A 257 10.73 -13.15 -27.98
C ALA A 257 11.93 -12.21 -27.81
N VAL A 258 12.53 -11.88 -28.95
CA VAL A 258 13.34 -10.69 -29.30
C VAL A 258 14.77 -11.01 -29.76
N GLU A 259 14.82 -11.26 -31.06
CA GLU A 259 15.91 -10.87 -31.93
C GLU A 259 16.15 -9.35 -31.78
N LYS A 260 17.27 -8.95 -31.17
CA LYS A 260 17.67 -7.53 -31.05
C LYS A 260 17.91 -6.97 -32.46
N SER A 261 16.91 -6.31 -33.04
CA SER A 261 17.12 -5.45 -34.21
C SER A 261 18.01 -4.28 -33.80
N LYS A 262 19.30 -4.36 -34.17
CA LYS A 262 20.25 -3.25 -34.09
C LYS A 262 19.77 -2.14 -35.03
N ARG A 263 18.89 -1.25 -34.55
CA ARG A 263 18.68 0.05 -35.18
C ARG A 263 19.91 0.91 -34.92
N SER A 264 20.83 0.89 -35.88
CA SER A 264 22.01 1.73 -35.97
C SER A 264 21.62 3.21 -35.82
N TRP A 265 22.27 3.88 -34.86
CA TRP A 265 22.12 5.31 -34.57
C TRP A 265 22.73 6.23 -35.67
N LEU A 266 23.23 5.68 -36.79
CA LEU A 266 23.98 6.45 -37.81
C LEU A 266 23.18 6.91 -39.03
N SER A 267 21.89 6.60 -39.18
CA SER A 267 21.13 7.01 -40.40
C SER A 267 20.42 8.37 -40.31
N ARG A 268 20.64 9.19 -39.27
CA ARG A 268 20.06 10.55 -39.16
C ARG A 268 21.05 11.70 -39.38
N LEU A 269 22.26 11.43 -39.87
CA LEU A 269 23.23 12.50 -40.17
C LEU A 269 23.33 12.87 -41.65
N PHE A 270 22.70 12.14 -42.57
CA PHE A 270 22.63 12.51 -43.99
C PHE A 270 21.36 11.99 -44.66
N SER A 271 20.23 12.65 -44.43
CA SER A 271 19.06 12.75 -45.35
C SER A 271 18.05 13.73 -44.77
#